data_AF-A0A651PFT0-F1
#
_entry.id   AF-A0A651PFT0-F1
#
_cell.length_a   1.000
_cell.length_b   1.000
_cell.length_c   1.000
_cell.angle_alpha   90.00
_cell.angle_beta   90.00
_cell.angle_gamma   90.00
#
_symmetry.space_group_name_H-M   'P 1'
#
loop_
_entity.id
_entity.type
_entity.pdbx_description
1 polymer ?
#
loop_
_entity_poly.entity_id
_entity_poly.type
_entity_poly.pdbx_seq_one_letter_code
_entity_poly.pdbx_strand_id
1 'polypeptide(L)'
;AGQLRWGRRTHARVLGVLKNPCYAGAYVHGRYTSRRTIEPDGTVRTGLLERPRAEWPVLIKDHHEGYVTWADYLAHEGRLAANQT
;
A
#
# COMPACT_ATOMS: atom_id res chain seq x y z
N ALA A 1 -20.53 -14.89 1.83
CA ALA A 1 -19.53 -13.86 1.50
C ALA A 1 -19.31 -13.83 -0.01
N GLY A 2 -18.97 -12.69 -0.62
CA GLY A 2 -18.65 -12.62 -2.06
C GLY A 2 -19.65 -11.90 -2.97
N GLN A 3 -20.59 -11.10 -2.44
CA GLN A 3 -21.40 -10.24 -3.30
C GLN A 3 -20.59 -9.03 -3.79
N LEU A 4 -20.62 -8.79 -5.10
CA LEU A 4 -20.06 -7.61 -5.73
C LEU A 4 -20.77 -6.36 -5.23
N ARG A 5 -20.02 -5.45 -4.60
CA ARG A 5 -20.54 -4.16 -4.14
C ARG A 5 -19.83 -3.04 -4.87
N TRP A 6 -20.59 -2.31 -5.67
CA TRP A 6 -20.13 -1.05 -6.26
C TRP A 6 -20.09 0.03 -5.19
N GLY A 7 -19.01 0.80 -5.17
CA GLY A 7 -18.82 1.92 -4.25
C GLY A 7 -18.50 3.19 -5.00
N ARG A 8 -18.81 4.34 -4.40
CA ARG A 8 -18.45 5.64 -4.96
C ARG A 8 -16.94 5.74 -5.14
N ARG A 9 -16.51 6.34 -6.25
CA ARG A 9 -15.11 6.72 -6.46
C ARG A 9 -14.79 7.88 -5.52
N THR A 10 -13.98 7.62 -4.50
CA THR A 10 -13.45 8.64 -3.59
C THR A 10 -11.96 8.79 -3.82
N HIS A 11 -11.42 9.97 -3.50
CA HIS A 11 -9.99 10.25 -3.61
C HIS A 11 -9.14 9.20 -2.88
N ALA A 12 -9.50 8.87 -1.63
CA ALA A 12 -8.81 7.85 -0.83
C ALA A 12 -8.83 6.47 -1.50
N ARG A 13 -9.93 6.09 -2.14
CA ARG A 13 -10.04 4.79 -2.82
C ARG A 13 -9.21 4.73 -4.09
N VAL A 14 -9.16 5.83 -4.86
CA VAL A 14 -8.28 5.95 -6.02
C VAL A 14 -6.82 5.86 -5.59
N LEU A 15 -6.42 6.59 -4.53
CA LEU A 15 -5.05 6.49 -3.99
C LEU A 15 -4.70 5.09 -3.51
N GLY A 16 -5.65 4.38 -2.87
CA GLY A 16 -5.44 3.00 -2.44
C GLY A 16 -5.14 2.05 -3.60
N VAL A 17 -5.81 2.25 -4.75
CA VAL A 17 -5.54 1.49 -5.99
C VAL A 17 -4.17 1.85 -6.55
N LEU A 18 -3.89 3.15 -6.73
CA LEU A 18 -2.64 3.62 -7.33
C LEU A 18 -1.40 3.24 -6.51
N LYS A 19 -1.54 3.16 -5.18
CA LYS A 19 -0.45 2.76 -4.27
C LYS A 19 -0.33 1.25 -4.09
N ASN A 20 -1.16 0.41 -4.73
CA ASN A 20 -1.12 -1.03 -4.51
C ASN A 20 -0.24 -1.75 -5.57
N PRO A 21 0.90 -2.33 -5.16
CA PRO A 21 1.85 -2.99 -6.07
C PRO A 21 1.29 -4.26 -6.73
N CYS A 22 0.20 -4.82 -6.22
CA CYS A 22 -0.50 -5.94 -6.87
C CYS A 22 -0.91 -5.58 -8.30
N TYR A 23 -1.38 -4.35 -8.54
CA TYR A 23 -1.72 -3.90 -9.89
C TYR A 23 -0.51 -3.78 -10.83
N ALA A 24 0.71 -3.85 -10.28
CA ALA A 24 1.95 -3.88 -11.03
C ALA A 24 2.56 -5.29 -11.16
N GLY A 25 1.76 -6.33 -10.94
CA GLY A 25 2.19 -7.74 -11.02
C GLY A 25 3.04 -8.20 -9.85
N ALA A 26 3.20 -7.38 -8.80
CA ALA A 26 4.08 -7.69 -7.67
C ALA A 26 3.34 -8.33 -6.50
N TYR A 27 3.89 -9.43 -5.98
CA TYR A 27 3.50 -9.99 -4.71
C TYR A 27 4.34 -9.37 -3.58
N VAL A 28 3.67 -8.87 -2.55
CA VAL A 28 4.30 -8.17 -1.43
C VAL A 28 3.79 -8.69 -0.10
N HIS A 29 4.69 -8.99 0.82
CA HIS A 29 4.38 -9.30 2.21
C HIS A 29 5.22 -8.46 3.16
N GLY A 30 4.62 -8.05 4.29
CA GLY A 30 5.28 -7.24 5.31
C GLY A 30 5.46 -5.77 4.95
N ARG A 31 4.68 -5.25 3.99
CA ARG A 31 4.61 -3.80 3.69
C ARG A 31 4.19 -2.96 4.90
N TYR A 32 3.29 -3.49 5.73
CA TYR A 32 2.86 -2.88 6.98
C TYR A 32 3.28 -3.75 8.15
N THR A 33 3.61 -3.11 9.27
CA THR A 33 3.93 -3.79 10.53
C THR A 33 3.08 -3.24 11.66
N SER A 34 2.74 -4.10 12.62
CA SER A 34 2.01 -3.70 13.82
C SER A 34 2.99 -3.11 14.83
N ARG A 35 2.73 -1.90 15.31
CA ARG A 35 3.48 -1.24 16.37
C ARG A 35 2.58 -1.00 17.57
N ARG A 36 2.99 -1.51 18.73
CA ARG A 36 2.33 -1.26 20.01
C ARG A 36 3.06 -0.13 20.73
N THR A 37 2.32 0.88 21.17
CA THR A 37 2.82 1.99 21.98
C THR A 37 2.05 2.05 23.29
N ILE A 38 2.72 2.44 24.37
CA ILE A 38 2.12 2.65 25.68
C ILE A 38 2.16 4.16 25.93
N GLU A 39 0.99 4.76 26.11
CA GLU A 39 0.85 6.17 26.46
C GLU A 39 1.19 6.38 27.95
N PRO A 40 1.53 7.63 28.38
CA PRO A 40 1.93 7.90 29.76
C PRO A 40 0.91 7.52 30.85
N ASP A 41 -0.37 7.41 30.48
CA ASP A 41 -1.48 6.99 31.35
C ASP A 41 -1.64 5.46 31.45
N GLY A 42 -0.79 4.70 30.75
CA GLY A 42 -0.86 3.24 30.66
C GLY A 42 -1.72 2.71 29.51
N THR A 43 -2.34 3.59 28.70
CA THR A 43 -3.16 3.17 27.57
C THR A 43 -2.31 2.52 26.49
N VAL A 44 -2.71 1.32 26.06
CA VAL A 44 -2.06 0.58 24.98
C VAL A 44 -2.72 0.90 23.66
N ARG A 45 -1.93 1.37 22.69
CA ARG A 45 -2.39 1.58 21.32
C ARG A 45 -1.61 0.71 20.35
N THR A 46 -2.33 0.08 19.43
CA THR A 46 -1.76 -0.73 18.36
C THR A 46 -2.08 -0.05 17.03
N GLY A 47 -1.05 0.32 16.29
CA GLY A 47 -1.16 0.93 14.97
C GLY A 47 -0.48 0.10 13.89
N LEU A 48 -0.92 0.29 12.65
CA LEU A 48 -0.19 -0.19 11.47
C LEU A 48 0.75 0.91 10.99
N LEU A 49 2.02 0.57 10.82
CA LEU A 49 3.04 1.44 10.26
C LEU A 49 3.47 0.89 8.89
N GLU A 50 3.48 1.75 7.87
CA GLU A 50 4.05 1.40 6.57
C GLU A 50 5.58 1.35 6.69
N ARG A 51 6.20 0.29 6.19
CA ARG A 51 7.65 0.18 6.11
C ARG A 51 8.18 0.84 4.84
N PRO A 52 9.37 1.46 4.87
CA PRO A 52 10.10 1.80 3.67
C PRO A 52 10.22 0.58 2.76
N ARG A 53 10.14 0.77 1.44
CA ARG A 53 10.15 -0.35 0.47
C ARG A 53 11.38 -1.24 0.60
N ALA A 54 12.54 -0.65 0.93
CA ALA A 54 13.78 -1.37 1.15
C ALA A 54 13.71 -2.36 2.34
N GLU A 55 12.76 -2.17 3.26
CA GLU A 55 12.55 -3.01 4.44
C GLU A 55 11.37 -4.00 4.27
N TRP A 56 10.76 -4.07 3.08
CA TRP A 56 9.72 -5.05 2.81
C TRP A 56 10.35 -6.45 2.80
N PRO A 57 9.94 -7.36 3.70
CA PRO A 57 10.54 -8.69 3.77
C PRO A 57 10.37 -9.52 2.50
N VAL A 58 9.28 -9.32 1.78
CA VAL A 58 9.01 -10.01 0.51
C VAL A 58 8.52 -9.00 -0.52
N LEU A 59 9.24 -8.92 -1.64
CA LEU A 59 8.85 -8.22 -2.85
C LEU A 59 9.25 -9.08 -4.04
N ILE A 60 8.27 -9.78 -4.60
CA ILE A 60 8.45 -10.60 -5.81
C ILE A 60 7.78 -9.84 -6.95
N LYS A 61 8.60 -9.26 -7.84
CA LYS A 61 8.13 -8.60 -9.06
C LYS A 61 7.77 -9.65 -10.10
N ASP A 62 6.91 -9.28 -11.04
CA ASP A 62 6.49 -10.13 -12.16
C ASP A 62 5.95 -11.50 -11.70
N HIS A 63 5.34 -11.53 -10.51
CA HIS A 63 4.72 -12.73 -9.93
C HIS A 63 3.47 -13.16 -10.70
N HIS A 64 2.74 -12.17 -11.24
CA HIS A 64 1.54 -12.36 -12.04
C HIS A 64 1.40 -11.21 -13.03
N GLU A 65 0.48 -11.33 -13.99
CA GLU A 65 0.17 -10.25 -14.92
C GLU A 65 -0.36 -9.02 -14.16
N GLY A 66 0.37 -7.91 -14.27
CA GLY A 66 -0.05 -6.62 -13.78
C GLY A 66 -0.90 -5.87 -14.79
N TYR A 67 -1.72 -4.94 -14.32
CA TYR A 67 -2.40 -3.97 -15.17
C TYR A 67 -1.46 -2.87 -15.68
N VAL A 68 -0.37 -2.64 -14.95
CA VAL A 68 0.72 -1.73 -15.30
C VAL A 68 2.06 -2.42 -15.05
N THR A 69 3.14 -1.90 -15.63
CA THR A 69 4.47 -2.43 -15.33
C THR A 69 4.96 -1.95 -13.95
N TRP A 70 5.95 -2.64 -13.38
CA TRP A 70 6.61 -2.17 -12.15
C TRP A 70 7.25 -0.78 -12.34
N ALA A 71 7.80 -0.49 -13.52
CA ALA A 71 8.37 0.81 -13.84
C ALA A 71 7.31 1.92 -13.83
N ASP A 72 6.15 1.67 -14.44
CA ASP A 72 5.02 2.61 -14.43
C ASP A 72 4.51 2.85 -13.01
N TYR A 73 4.44 1.80 -12.19
CA TYR A 73 4.07 1.93 -10.78
C TYR A 73 5.00 2.88 -10.02
N LEU A 74 6.33 2.75 -10.19
CA LEU A 74 7.30 3.65 -9.56
C LEU A 74 7.17 5.09 -10.10
N ALA A 75 6.93 5.26 -11.41
CA ALA A 75 6.71 6.57 -12.02
C ALA A 75 5.43 7.24 -11.46
N HIS A 76 4.36 6.47 -11.28
CA HIS A 76 3.13 6.94 -10.65
C HIS A 76 3.36 7.38 -9.20
N GLU A 77 4.13 6.62 -8.43
CA GLU A 77 4.50 7.02 -7.06
C GLU A 77 5.26 8.35 -7.03
N GLY A 78 6.23 8.53 -7.94
CA GLY A 78 6.95 9.79 -8.09
C GLY A 78 6.01 10.96 -8.41
N ARG A 79 5.08 10.78 -9.35
CA ARG A 79 4.08 11.81 -9.68
C ARG A 79 3.14 12.12 -8.52
N LEU A 80 2.70 11.10 -7.79
CA LEU A 80 1.84 11.28 -6.61
C LEU A 80 2.56 12.03 -5.49
N ALA A 81 3.85 11.79 -5.28
CA ALA A 81 4.67 12.54 -4.33
C ALA A 81 4.80 14.01 -4.76
N ALA A 82 5.06 14.29 -6.04
CA ALA A 82 5.15 15.65 -6.57
C ALA A 82 3.82 16.44 -6.46
N ASN A 83 2.68 15.74 -6.50
CA ASN A 83 1.35 16.36 -6.38
C ASN A 83 0.93 16.67 -4.93
N GLN A 84 1.72 16.29 -3.92
CA GLN A 84 1.48 16.67 -2.52
C GLN A 84 1.99 18.11 -2.33
N THR A 85 1.20 19.08 -2.76
CA THR A 85 1.36 20.52 -2.47
C THR A 85 0.59 20.88 -1.21
#